data_AF-A0A938S8H8-F1
#
_entry.id   AF-A0A938S8H8-F1
#
_cell.length_a   1.000
_cell.length_b   1.000
_cell.length_c   1.000
_cell.angle_alpha   90.00
_cell.angle_beta   90.00
_cell.angle_gamma   90.00
#
_symmetry.space_group_name_H-M   'P 1'
#
loop_
_entity.id
_entity.type
_entity.pdbx_description
1 polymer ?
#
loop_
_entity_poly.entity_id
_entity_poly.type
_entity_poly.pdbx_seq_one_letter_code
_entity_poly.pdbx_strand_id
1 'polypeptide(L)'
;MGTWGGGTSQLPNAPTSQATAVLEAKDNHEHFMRLALQQAQRALEDDEVPVGAIITHEGRVIGRAHNQRERLKDPTAHAEMIAITQAAEHLQNWRLTGATLYVTL
;
A
#
# COMPACT_ATOMS: atom_id res chain seq x y z
N MET A 1 66.97 6.29 14.81
CA MET A 1 66.01 5.27 14.29
C MET A 1 64.63 5.69 14.76
N GLY A 2 63.79 6.18 13.85
CA GLY A 2 62.57 6.94 14.16
C GLY A 2 61.39 6.07 14.60
N THR A 3 60.57 6.63 15.48
CA THR A 3 59.29 6.11 15.97
C THR A 3 58.13 6.86 15.29
N TRP A 4 57.27 6.13 14.56
CA TRP A 4 55.93 6.52 14.06
C TRP A 4 55.20 5.20 13.76
N GLY A 5 53.94 4.90 14.09
CA GLY A 5 52.80 5.67 14.54
C GLY A 5 51.55 5.17 13.79
N GLY A 6 50.55 4.65 14.53
CA GLY A 6 49.12 4.67 14.14
C GLY A 6 48.61 3.70 13.07
N GLY A 7 47.47 3.05 13.35
CA GLY A 7 46.67 2.41 12.31
C GLY A 7 45.72 1.29 12.78
N THR A 8 44.92 1.49 13.82
CA THR A 8 43.72 0.64 14.00
C THR A 8 42.73 0.99 12.88
N SER A 9 42.71 0.14 11.85
CA SER A 9 41.75 0.14 10.76
C SER A 9 40.32 0.06 11.33
N GLN A 10 39.65 1.20 11.46
CA GLN A 10 38.19 1.25 11.64
C GLN A 10 37.55 0.65 10.39
N LEU A 11 36.85 -0.47 10.58
CA LEU A 11 35.92 -1.01 9.59
C LEU A 11 34.81 0.04 9.35
N PRO A 12 34.34 0.23 8.10
CA PRO A 12 33.27 1.18 7.83
C PRO A 12 31.98 0.78 8.54
N ASN A 13 31.41 1.74 9.27
CA ASN A 13 30.12 1.64 9.96
C ASN A 13 29.05 1.02 9.04
N ALA A 14 28.45 -0.08 9.48
CA ALA A 14 27.22 -0.59 8.91
C ALA A 14 26.13 0.51 8.97
N PRO A 15 25.31 0.70 7.93
CA PRO A 15 24.28 1.72 7.94
C PRO A 15 23.28 1.48 9.09
N THR A 16 23.10 2.52 9.90
CA THR A 16 22.18 2.59 11.04
C THR A 16 20.76 2.16 10.64
N SER A 17 20.11 1.37 11.50
CA SER A 17 18.81 0.68 11.33
C SER A 17 17.64 1.52 10.79
N GLN A 18 17.74 2.84 10.82
CA GLN A 18 16.72 3.75 10.30
C GLN A 18 16.70 3.83 8.77
N ALA A 19 17.84 3.61 8.09
CA ALA A 19 17.88 3.61 6.62
C ALA A 19 17.19 2.38 6.01
N THR A 20 17.28 1.22 6.67
CA THR A 20 16.61 -0.03 6.29
C THR A 20 15.09 0.06 6.45
N ALA A 21 14.59 0.65 7.54
CA ALA A 21 13.15 0.78 7.79
C ALA A 21 12.44 1.72 6.78
N VAL A 22 13.13 2.75 6.31
CA VAL A 22 12.57 3.69 5.32
C VAL A 22 12.57 3.07 3.91
N LEU A 23 13.51 2.19 3.59
CA LEU A 23 13.55 1.48 2.30
C LEU A 23 12.47 0.39 2.22
N GLU A 24 12.20 -0.34 3.31
CA GLU A 24 11.11 -1.34 3.38
C GLU A 24 9.70 -0.75 3.20
N ALA A 25 9.48 0.51 3.63
CA ALA A 25 8.19 1.17 3.47
C ALA A 25 7.95 1.68 2.03
N LYS A 26 9.01 2.15 1.37
CA LYS A 26 8.93 2.77 0.04
C LYS A 26 8.56 1.75 -1.06
N ASP A 27 9.10 0.54 -0.96
CA ASP A 27 8.83 -0.54 -1.92
C ASP A 27 7.39 -1.11 -1.81
N ASN A 28 6.72 -0.91 -0.67
CA ASN A 28 5.36 -1.41 -0.44
C ASN A 28 4.28 -0.51 -1.07
N HIS A 29 4.43 0.81 -1.05
CA HIS A 29 3.39 1.71 -1.57
C HIS A 29 3.20 1.59 -3.08
N GLU A 30 4.30 1.52 -3.85
CA GLU A 30 4.21 1.32 -5.31
C GLU A 30 3.58 -0.04 -5.65
N HIS A 31 3.93 -1.08 -4.90
CA HIS A 31 3.34 -2.41 -5.09
C HIS A 31 1.82 -2.36 -4.89
N PHE A 32 1.33 -1.78 -3.80
CA PHE A 32 -0.11 -1.69 -3.53
C PHE A 32 -0.82 -0.74 -4.50
N MET A 33 -0.18 0.34 -4.94
CA MET A 33 -0.73 1.22 -5.97
C MET A 33 -0.85 0.52 -7.33
N ARG A 34 0.10 -0.34 -7.72
CA ARG A 34 -0.02 -1.17 -8.93
C ARG A 34 -1.22 -2.13 -8.83
N LEU A 35 -1.50 -2.69 -7.64
CA LEU A 35 -2.70 -3.50 -7.42
C LEU A 35 -3.99 -2.67 -7.54
N ALA A 36 -3.99 -1.41 -7.10
CA ALA A 36 -5.12 -0.50 -7.26
C ALA A 36 -5.35 -0.17 -8.75
N LEU A 37 -4.29 0.07 -9.52
CA LEU A 37 -4.36 0.26 -10.97
C LEU A 37 -4.90 -0.99 -11.70
N GLN A 38 -4.58 -2.20 -11.23
CA GLN A 38 -5.20 -3.42 -11.76
C GLN A 38 -6.72 -3.47 -11.50
N GLN A 39 -7.20 -2.95 -10.36
CA GLN A 39 -8.64 -2.82 -10.12
C GLN A 39 -9.25 -1.74 -11.04
N ALA A 40 -8.59 -0.61 -11.24
CA ALA A 40 -9.05 0.42 -12.19
C ALA A 40 -9.18 -0.12 -13.62
N GLN A 41 -8.25 -1.00 -14.04
CA GLN A 41 -8.32 -1.70 -15.32
C GLN A 41 -9.57 -2.61 -15.42
N ARG A 42 -9.94 -3.29 -14.33
CA ARG A 42 -11.18 -4.08 -14.28
C ARG A 42 -12.44 -3.23 -14.36
N ALA A 43 -12.45 -2.05 -13.73
CA ALA A 43 -13.54 -1.09 -13.92
C ALA A 43 -13.66 -0.70 -15.39
N LEU A 44 -12.54 -0.41 -16.07
CA LEU A 44 -12.57 -0.08 -17.48
C LEU A 44 -13.14 -1.23 -18.34
N GLU A 45 -12.75 -2.46 -18.05
CA GLU A 45 -13.27 -3.67 -18.72
C GLU A 45 -14.78 -3.90 -18.48
N ASP A 46 -15.29 -3.41 -17.35
CA ASP A 46 -16.70 -3.47 -16.96
C ASP A 46 -17.52 -2.25 -17.46
N ASP A 47 -16.96 -1.41 -18.35
CA ASP A 47 -17.56 -0.14 -18.81
C ASP A 47 -17.88 0.85 -17.68
N GLU A 48 -17.09 0.81 -16.60
CA GLU A 48 -17.18 1.70 -15.44
C GLU A 48 -16.13 2.83 -15.50
N VAL A 49 -16.28 3.83 -14.64
CA VAL A 49 -15.23 4.84 -14.43
C VAL A 49 -13.97 4.14 -13.90
N PRO A 50 -12.79 4.29 -14.52
CA PRO A 50 -11.61 3.49 -14.21
C PRO A 50 -10.93 3.91 -12.90
N VAL A 51 -11.54 3.53 -11.78
CA VAL A 51 -11.04 3.79 -10.42
C VAL A 51 -10.94 2.47 -9.67
N GLY A 52 -9.80 2.27 -9.02
CA GLY A 52 -9.50 1.09 -8.21
C GLY A 52 -9.00 1.45 -6.83
N ALA A 53 -9.28 0.58 -5.85
CA ALA A 53 -8.93 0.75 -4.45
C ALA A 53 -8.39 -0.53 -3.83
N ILE A 54 -7.37 -0.38 -2.97
CA ILE A 54 -6.76 -1.44 -2.17
C ILE A 54 -6.68 -0.96 -0.73
N ILE A 55 -7.11 -1.78 0.22
CA ILE A 55 -6.87 -1.55 1.64
C ILE A 55 -5.92 -2.61 2.18
N THR A 56 -4.89 -2.17 2.88
CA THR A 56 -3.92 -3.04 3.56
C THR A 56 -3.97 -2.85 5.07
N HIS A 57 -3.74 -3.91 5.83
CA HIS A 57 -3.52 -3.89 7.27
C HIS A 57 -2.35 -4.82 7.59
N GLU A 58 -1.36 -4.36 8.37
CA GLU A 58 -0.14 -5.13 8.69
C GLU A 58 0.57 -5.70 7.44
N GLY A 59 0.64 -4.91 6.37
CA GLY A 59 1.27 -5.31 5.10
C GLY A 59 0.46 -6.32 4.26
N ARG A 60 -0.76 -6.67 4.67
CA ARG A 60 -1.63 -7.62 3.96
C ARG A 60 -2.81 -6.90 3.35
N VAL A 61 -3.18 -7.27 2.12
CA VAL A 61 -4.39 -6.72 1.49
C VAL A 61 -5.63 -7.34 2.11
N ILE A 62 -6.51 -6.51 2.66
CA ILE A 62 -7.75 -6.90 3.33
C ILE A 62 -9.01 -6.36 2.61
N GLY A 63 -8.84 -5.49 1.60
CA GLY A 63 -9.92 -5.03 0.72
C GLY A 63 -9.40 -4.76 -0.68
N ARG A 64 -10.16 -5.15 -1.71
CA ARG A 64 -9.87 -4.91 -3.14
C ARG A 64 -11.16 -4.61 -3.87
N ALA A 65 -11.25 -3.45 -4.50
CA ALA A 65 -12.44 -3.09 -5.25
C ALA A 65 -12.12 -2.14 -6.39
N HIS A 66 -13.04 -2.09 -7.35
CA HIS A 66 -13.11 -1.10 -8.41
C HIS A 66 -14.48 -0.45 -8.42
N ASN A 67 -14.64 0.65 -9.15
CA ASN A 67 -15.94 1.33 -9.28
C ASN A 67 -16.99 0.41 -9.89
N GLN A 68 -18.20 0.38 -9.32
CA GLN A 68 -19.32 -0.47 -9.78
C GLN A 68 -20.64 0.30 -9.87
N ARG A 69 -20.57 1.63 -10.05
CA ARG A 69 -21.73 2.54 -10.05
C ARG A 69 -22.74 2.16 -11.13
N GLU A 70 -22.26 1.90 -12.34
CA GLU A 70 -23.13 1.55 -13.47
C GLU A 70 -23.69 0.14 -13.36
N ARG A 71 -22.91 -0.83 -12.86
CA ARG A 71 -23.34 -2.21 -12.65
C ARG A 71 -24.39 -2.33 -11.56
N LEU A 72 -24.16 -1.69 -10.42
CA LEU A 72 -25.05 -1.78 -9.25
C LEU A 72 -26.20 -0.76 -9.29
N LYS A 73 -26.16 0.19 -10.23
CA LYS A 73 -27.09 1.34 -10.29
C LYS A 73 -27.16 2.08 -8.95
N ASP A 74 -26.01 2.19 -8.30
CA ASP A 74 -25.85 2.78 -6.99
C ASP A 74 -24.78 3.89 -7.06
N PRO A 75 -25.14 5.17 -6.84
CA PRO A 75 -24.19 6.27 -6.86
C PRO A 75 -23.09 6.16 -5.80
N THR A 76 -23.25 5.32 -4.78
CA THR A 76 -22.27 5.13 -3.70
C THR A 76 -21.31 3.97 -3.93
N ALA A 77 -21.49 3.17 -4.99
CA ALA A 77 -20.67 2.01 -5.34
C ALA A 77 -19.30 2.38 -5.95
N HIS A 78 -18.63 3.33 -5.30
CA HIS A 78 -17.25 3.72 -5.55
C HIS A 78 -16.28 2.66 -5.04
N ALA A 79 -15.08 2.60 -5.64
CA ALA A 79 -14.06 1.63 -5.27
C ALA A 79 -13.71 1.70 -3.76
N GLU A 80 -13.60 2.91 -3.21
CA GLU A 80 -13.25 3.16 -1.81
C GLU A 80 -14.32 2.61 -0.86
N MET A 81 -15.60 2.87 -1.15
CA MET A 81 -16.72 2.43 -0.32
C MET A 81 -16.80 0.91 -0.23
N ILE A 82 -16.61 0.25 -1.37
CA ILE A 82 -16.64 -1.21 -1.46
C ILE A 82 -15.41 -1.81 -0.76
N ALA A 83 -14.22 -1.22 -0.95
CA ALA A 83 -13.01 -1.68 -0.29
C ALA A 83 -13.07 -1.52 1.24
N ILE A 84 -13.63 -0.39 1.74
CA ILE A 84 -13.86 -0.15 3.18
C ILE A 84 -14.79 -1.21 3.76
N THR A 85 -15.88 -1.51 3.06
CA THR A 85 -16.83 -2.55 3.49
C THR A 85 -16.14 -3.91 3.62
N GLN A 86 -15.38 -4.32 2.60
CA GLN A 86 -14.61 -5.57 2.62
C GLN A 86 -13.57 -5.60 3.75
N ALA A 87 -12.86 -4.49 3.99
CA ALA A 87 -11.87 -4.40 5.05
C ALA A 87 -12.51 -4.48 6.44
N ALA A 88 -13.67 -3.84 6.64
CA ALA A 88 -14.42 -3.88 7.89
C ALA A 88 -14.95 -5.29 8.17
N GLU A 89 -15.44 -5.98 7.14
CA GLU A 89 -15.81 -7.39 7.21
C GLU A 89 -14.59 -8.26 7.52
N HIS A 90 -13.44 -8.03 6.88
CA HIS A 90 -12.23 -8.82 7.17
C HIS A 90 -11.77 -8.68 8.63
N LEU A 91 -11.81 -7.47 9.19
CA LEU A 91 -11.42 -7.19 10.57
C LEU A 91 -12.53 -7.44 11.60
N GLN A 92 -13.75 -7.76 11.14
CA GLN A 92 -14.96 -7.88 11.98
C GLN A 92 -15.15 -6.63 12.87
N ASN A 93 -14.82 -5.45 12.32
CA ASN A 93 -14.83 -4.19 13.05
C ASN A 93 -15.00 -3.03 12.06
N TRP A 94 -15.81 -2.04 12.44
CA TRP A 94 -15.97 -0.81 11.67
C TRP A 94 -14.76 0.12 11.78
N ARG A 95 -13.92 -0.04 12.82
CA ARG A 95 -12.67 0.71 12.99
C ARG A 95 -11.53 0.04 12.24
N LEU A 96 -11.07 0.68 11.16
CA LEU A 96 -9.93 0.25 10.36
C LEU A 96 -8.60 0.86 10.86
N THR A 97 -8.37 0.88 12.16
CA THR A 97 -7.16 1.49 12.76
C THR A 97 -5.90 0.76 12.26
N GLY A 98 -4.89 1.51 11.82
CA GLY A 98 -3.65 0.94 11.28
C GLY A 98 -3.76 0.43 9.84
N ALA A 99 -4.93 0.55 9.20
CA ALA A 99 -5.08 0.24 7.79
C ALA A 99 -4.60 1.41 6.91
N THR A 100 -4.16 1.10 5.69
CA THR A 100 -3.79 2.06 4.64
C THR A 100 -4.68 1.83 3.42
N LEU A 101 -5.29 2.89 2.90
CA LEU A 101 -6.08 2.88 1.67
C LEU A 101 -5.24 3.48 0.53
N TYR A 102 -5.17 2.76 -0.59
CA TYR A 102 -4.60 3.21 -1.86
C TYR A 102 -5.73 3.34 -2.86
N VAL A 103 -5.85 4.51 -3.49
CA VAL A 103 -6.86 4.82 -4.52
C VAL A 103 -6.18 5.50 -5.70
N THR A 104 -6.66 5.20 -6.91
CA THR A 104 -6.04 5.69 -8.16
C THR A 104 -6.42 7.13 -8.54
N LEU A 105 -7.39 7.74 -7.85
CA LEU A 105 -7.88 9.10 -8.08
C LEU A 105 -8.03 9.86 -6.77
#